data_AF-A0A7X8LJT3-F1
#
_entry.id   AF-A0A7X8LJT3-F1
#
_cell.length_a   1.000
_cell.length_b   1.000
_cell.length_c   1.000
_cell.angle_alpha   90.00
_cell.angle_beta   90.00
_cell.angle_gamma   90.00
#
_symmetry.space_group_name_H-M   'P 1'
#
loop_
_entity.id
_entity.type
_entity.pdbx_description
1 polymer ?
#
loop_
_entity_poly.entity_id
_entity_poly.type
_entity_poly.pdbx_seq_one_letter_code
_entity_poly.pdbx_strand_id
1 'polypeptide(L)'
;IFMDSSKSVIRNNIAAYNWARNSTPEESDIHLSTGSATYNHTYPGPAPAGEANLCEDPLFIDPDGGNFRLQFESTAVDSGLNVMWLTDSIDLDGNLRLQRGNAANDKVLDRGAYELQQARGTLILIR
;
A
#
# COMPACT_ATOMS: atom_id res chain seq x y z
N ILE A 1 -11.01 -1.66 0.01
CA ILE A 1 -10.90 -0.20 0.25
C ILE A 1 -11.37 0.07 1.68
N PHE A 2 -10.51 0.56 2.57
CA PHE A 2 -10.87 0.91 3.94
C PHE A 2 -11.18 2.43 4.01
N MET A 3 -12.33 2.81 4.57
CA MET A 3 -12.80 4.21 4.61
C MET A 3 -12.89 4.71 6.06
N ASP A 4 -12.45 5.95 6.31
CA ASP A 4 -12.70 6.71 7.54
C ASP A 4 -13.99 7.53 7.37
N SER A 5 -14.81 7.61 8.42
CA SER A 5 -16.13 8.24 8.43
C SER A 5 -16.15 9.77 8.46
N SER A 6 -15.00 10.47 8.50
CA SER A 6 -14.98 11.93 8.73
C SER A 6 -14.55 12.78 7.52
N LYS A 7 -14.01 12.18 6.47
CA LYS A 7 -13.76 12.73 5.12
C LYS A 7 -13.65 11.52 4.17
N SER A 8 -13.89 11.66 2.86
CA SER A 8 -13.70 10.59 1.86
C SER A 8 -12.21 10.23 1.65
N VAL A 9 -11.51 9.91 2.73
CA VAL A 9 -10.08 9.60 2.78
C VAL A 9 -9.93 8.09 2.81
N ILE A 10 -9.30 7.55 1.78
CA ILE A 10 -8.96 6.14 1.66
C ILE A 10 -7.49 6.00 2.04
N ARG A 11 -7.23 5.40 3.20
CA ARG A 11 -5.86 5.24 3.72
C ARG A 11 -5.31 3.84 3.45
N ASN A 12 -3.98 3.77 3.42
CA ASN A 12 -3.23 2.50 3.36
C ASN A 12 -3.60 1.64 2.15
N ASN A 13 -4.01 2.29 1.05
CA ASN A 13 -4.43 1.64 -0.18
C ASN A 13 -3.46 1.96 -1.31
N ILE A 14 -3.39 1.04 -2.26
CA ILE A 14 -2.70 1.21 -3.54
C ILE A 14 -3.77 1.22 -4.62
N ALA A 15 -3.85 2.31 -5.35
CA ALA A 15 -4.60 2.44 -6.58
C ALA A 15 -3.59 2.48 -7.72
N ALA A 16 -3.47 1.38 -8.47
CA ALA A 16 -2.48 1.28 -9.53
C ALA A 16 -3.07 0.69 -10.81
N TYR A 17 -2.49 1.07 -11.94
CA TYR A 17 -2.84 0.60 -13.29
C TYR A 17 -4.29 0.91 -13.70
N ASN A 18 -4.84 2.00 -13.17
CA ASN A 18 -6.18 2.43 -13.54
C ASN A 18 -6.12 3.30 -14.79
N TRP A 19 -6.39 2.69 -15.95
CA TRP A 19 -6.40 3.44 -17.20
C TRP A 19 -7.68 4.27 -17.34
N ALA A 20 -7.59 5.60 -17.23
CA ALA A 20 -8.72 6.44 -17.63
C ALA A 20 -8.86 6.43 -19.17
N ARG A 21 -10.07 6.14 -19.66
CA ARG A 21 -10.38 5.86 -21.09
C ARG A 21 -10.02 7.01 -22.07
N ASN A 22 -9.53 8.15 -21.58
CA ASN A 22 -9.21 9.32 -22.39
C ASN A 22 -8.07 10.18 -21.81
N SER A 23 -7.21 9.62 -20.95
CA SER A 23 -6.05 10.33 -20.40
C SER A 23 -4.79 10.08 -21.24
N THR A 24 -3.90 11.08 -21.27
CA THR A 24 -2.48 10.86 -21.58
C THR A 24 -1.84 10.11 -20.40
N PRO A 25 -0.68 9.45 -20.57
CA PRO A 25 0.00 8.71 -19.49
C PRO A 25 0.37 9.52 -18.24
N GLU A 26 0.17 10.84 -18.27
CA GLU A 26 0.56 11.81 -17.25
C GLU A 26 -0.63 12.31 -16.41
N GLU A 27 -1.88 11.99 -16.76
CA GLU A 27 -3.04 12.34 -15.95
C GLU A 27 -3.17 11.35 -14.78
N SER A 28 -3.61 11.85 -13.63
CA SER A 28 -3.86 11.03 -12.45
C SER A 28 -4.81 9.86 -12.78
N ASP A 29 -4.39 8.65 -12.43
CA ASP A 29 -5.13 7.37 -12.49
C ASP A 29 -6.49 7.37 -11.76
N ILE A 30 -6.86 8.48 -11.09
CA ILE A 30 -8.04 8.59 -10.23
C ILE A 30 -8.91 9.77 -10.67
N HIS A 31 -10.01 9.46 -11.36
CA HIS A 31 -11.04 10.44 -11.70
C HIS A 31 -11.97 10.71 -10.51
N LEU A 32 -11.88 11.92 -9.94
CA LEU A 32 -12.79 12.40 -8.90
C LEU A 32 -14.04 13.02 -9.54
N SER A 33 -15.17 12.29 -9.57
CA SER A 33 -16.39 12.78 -10.22
C SER A 33 -17.07 13.92 -9.46
N THR A 34 -16.95 13.95 -8.13
CA THR A 34 -17.42 15.02 -7.24
C THR A 34 -16.73 14.89 -5.88
N GLY A 35 -15.87 15.84 -5.50
CA GLY A 35 -15.21 15.88 -4.19
C GLY A 35 -13.70 15.61 -4.23
N SER A 36 -13.05 15.74 -3.06
CA SER A 36 -11.64 15.42 -2.87
C SER A 36 -11.55 14.02 -2.24
N ALA A 37 -10.95 13.06 -2.94
CA ALA A 37 -10.51 11.81 -2.33
C ALA A 37 -8.98 11.77 -2.36
N THR A 38 -8.38 11.60 -1.19
CA THR A 38 -6.94 11.43 -1.05
C THR A 38 -6.63 9.95 -0.97
N TYR A 39 -5.83 9.47 -1.92
CA TYR A 39 -5.32 8.11 -1.96
C TYR A 39 -3.85 8.14 -1.63
N ASN A 40 -3.46 7.33 -0.63
CA ASN A 40 -2.09 7.34 -0.18
C ASN A 40 -1.13 6.82 -1.26
N HIS A 41 -1.50 5.94 -2.18
CA HIS A 41 -0.56 5.47 -3.21
C HIS A 41 -1.25 5.35 -4.57
N THR A 42 -0.74 6.06 -5.57
CA THR A 42 -1.32 6.15 -6.93
C THR A 42 -0.25 5.97 -7.98
N TYR A 43 -0.47 5.11 -8.99
CA TYR A 43 0.49 4.93 -10.08
C TYR A 43 -0.15 4.32 -11.34
N PRO A 44 0.13 4.80 -12.56
CA PRO A 44 0.97 5.95 -12.90
C PRO A 44 0.28 7.33 -12.67
N GLY A 45 1.03 8.40 -12.90
CA GLY A 45 0.51 9.78 -12.87
C GLY A 45 0.54 10.44 -11.48
N PRO A 46 0.45 11.78 -11.41
CA PRO A 46 0.73 12.54 -10.19
C PRO A 46 -0.19 12.14 -9.05
N ALA A 47 0.41 12.01 -7.87
CA ALA A 47 -0.31 11.83 -6.62
C ALA A 47 -1.38 12.92 -6.45
N PRO A 48 -2.64 12.57 -6.14
CA PRO A 48 -3.66 13.55 -5.78
C PRO A 48 -3.15 14.48 -4.68
N ALA A 49 -3.64 15.73 -4.63
CA ALA A 49 -3.28 16.66 -3.57
C ALA A 49 -3.63 16.07 -2.19
N GLY A 50 -2.63 15.89 -1.33
CA GLY A 50 -2.76 15.35 0.02
C GLY A 50 -1.40 15.01 0.61
N GLU A 51 -1.26 15.10 1.94
CA GLU A 51 -0.02 14.70 2.61
C GLU A 51 0.14 13.17 2.57
N ALA A 52 1.39 12.71 2.42
CA ALA A 52 1.80 11.30 2.42
C ALA A 52 1.34 10.44 1.22
N ASN A 53 0.92 11.06 0.12
CA ASN A 53 0.65 10.34 -1.12
C ASN A 53 1.96 9.96 -1.85
N LEU A 54 2.02 8.74 -2.41
CA LEU A 54 3.15 8.21 -3.18
C LEU A 54 2.73 8.01 -4.64
N CYS A 55 3.66 8.24 -5.55
CA CYS A 55 3.47 8.30 -7.01
C CYS A 55 4.41 7.32 -7.75
N GLU A 56 4.85 6.27 -7.09
CA GLU A 56 5.88 5.34 -7.60
C GLU A 56 5.25 4.01 -8.00
N ASP A 57 5.94 3.21 -8.81
CA ASP A 57 5.50 1.85 -9.10
C ASP A 57 5.39 1.06 -7.77
N PRO A 58 4.24 0.43 -7.47
CA PRO A 58 4.10 -0.43 -6.29
C PRO A 58 5.07 -1.61 -6.25
N LEU A 59 5.69 -1.98 -7.37
CA LEU A 59 6.56 -3.16 -7.48
C LEU A 59 5.86 -4.43 -6.99
N PHE A 60 4.68 -4.74 -7.54
CA PHE A 60 4.03 -6.02 -7.27
C PHE A 60 4.84 -7.20 -7.84
N ILE A 61 4.69 -8.38 -7.25
CA ILE A 61 5.40 -9.59 -7.69
C ILE A 61 4.91 -10.07 -9.06
N ASP A 62 3.59 -10.17 -9.26
CA ASP A 62 2.99 -10.60 -10.52
C ASP A 62 1.54 -10.09 -10.61
N PRO A 63 1.34 -8.80 -10.97
CA PRO A 63 0.00 -8.21 -11.04
C PRO A 63 -0.86 -8.82 -12.14
N ASP A 64 -0.27 -9.26 -13.26
CA ASP A 64 -0.99 -9.91 -14.37
C ASP A 64 -1.53 -11.30 -13.97
N GLY A 65 -0.80 -12.01 -13.12
CA GLY A 65 -1.24 -13.24 -12.47
C GLY A 65 -2.08 -13.04 -11.20
N GLY A 66 -2.40 -11.79 -10.82
CA GLY A 66 -3.21 -11.45 -9.64
C GLY A 66 -2.47 -11.51 -8.30
N ASN A 67 -1.14 -11.62 -8.31
CA ASN A 67 -0.29 -11.58 -7.14
C ASN A 67 0.15 -10.15 -6.82
N PHE A 68 -0.72 -9.45 -6.09
CA PHE A 68 -0.50 -8.07 -5.63
C PHE A 68 0.31 -7.95 -4.34
N ARG A 69 1.16 -8.95 -4.02
CA ARG A 69 2.16 -8.82 -2.95
C ARG A 69 3.28 -7.91 -3.41
N LEU A 70 3.82 -7.12 -2.48
CA LEU A 70 4.91 -6.18 -2.75
C LEU A 70 6.26 -6.91 -2.82
N GLN A 71 7.15 -6.41 -3.67
CA GLN A 71 8.58 -6.69 -3.58
C GLN A 71 9.19 -5.86 -2.43
N PHE A 72 10.32 -6.34 -1.87
CA PHE A 72 10.97 -5.70 -0.72
C PHE A 72 11.41 -4.25 -0.98
N GLU A 73 11.73 -3.91 -2.23
CA GLU A 73 12.19 -2.57 -2.63
C GLU A 73 11.05 -1.58 -2.89
N SER A 74 9.79 -2.01 -2.73
CA SER A 74 8.64 -1.14 -2.93
C SER A 74 8.59 0.00 -1.93
N THR A 75 8.33 1.22 -2.40
CA THR A 75 8.09 2.39 -1.53
C THR A 75 6.77 2.27 -0.75
N ALA A 76 5.90 1.32 -1.12
CA ALA A 76 4.70 0.99 -0.38
C ALA A 76 4.98 0.16 0.90
N VAL A 77 6.19 -0.38 1.05
CA VAL A 77 6.63 -1.10 2.26
C VAL A 77 6.90 -0.10 3.38
N ASP A 78 6.43 -0.43 4.60
CA ASP A 78 6.61 0.33 5.83
C ASP A 78 6.25 1.83 5.67
N SER A 79 5.26 2.16 4.84
CA SER A 79 4.88 3.54 4.52
C SER A 79 3.42 3.88 4.81
N GLY A 80 2.66 2.94 5.36
CA GLY A 80 1.28 3.11 5.80
C GLY A 80 1.15 3.89 7.11
N LEU A 81 -0.07 4.37 7.37
CA LEU A 81 -0.43 5.02 8.62
C LEU A 81 -0.94 3.98 9.63
N ASN A 82 -0.27 3.92 10.78
CA ASN A 82 -0.72 3.13 11.92
C ASN A 82 -1.90 3.85 12.60
N VAL A 83 -3.05 3.18 12.66
CA VAL A 83 -4.25 3.67 13.33
C VAL A 83 -4.76 2.59 14.28
N MET A 84 -5.35 2.99 15.42
CA MET A 84 -5.66 2.06 16.52
C MET A 84 -6.51 0.86 16.11
N TRP A 85 -7.42 1.01 15.15
CA TRP A 85 -8.29 -0.07 14.67
C TRP A 85 -7.56 -1.11 13.79
N LEU A 86 -6.29 -0.90 13.43
CA LEU A 86 -5.48 -1.87 12.67
C LEU A 86 -4.74 -2.88 13.55
N THR A 87 -4.73 -2.70 14.87
CA THR A 87 -3.92 -3.49 15.83
C THR A 87 -4.10 -5.01 15.65
N ASP A 88 -5.34 -5.46 15.48
CA ASP A 88 -5.70 -6.87 15.29
C ASP A 88 -6.21 -7.17 13.87
N SER A 89 -5.99 -6.25 12.93
CA SER A 89 -6.40 -6.45 11.55
C SER A 89 -5.51 -7.45 10.84
N ILE A 90 -6.10 -8.23 9.94
CA ILE A 90 -5.40 -9.18 9.09
C ILE A 90 -5.39 -8.71 7.63
N ASP A 91 -4.32 -9.05 6.93
CA ASP A 91 -4.22 -8.91 5.49
C ASP A 91 -4.98 -10.04 4.76
N LEU A 92 -4.94 -10.04 3.42
CA LEU A 92 -5.62 -11.08 2.63
C LEU A 92 -4.99 -12.47 2.73
N ASP A 93 -3.77 -12.59 3.27
CA ASP A 93 -3.11 -13.87 3.58
C ASP A 93 -3.38 -14.36 5.00
N GLY A 94 -4.15 -13.59 5.78
CA GLY A 94 -4.45 -13.89 7.18
C GLY A 94 -3.32 -13.53 8.14
N ASN A 95 -2.31 -12.78 7.69
CA ASN A 95 -1.24 -12.28 8.56
C ASN A 95 -1.69 -10.99 9.25
N LEU A 96 -1.23 -10.76 10.47
CA LEU A 96 -1.46 -9.48 11.14
C LEU A 96 -0.85 -8.35 10.32
N ARG A 97 -1.58 -7.24 10.17
CA ARG A 97 -1.07 -6.11 9.41
C ARG A 97 0.09 -5.38 10.08
N LEU A 98 0.12 -5.37 11.41
CA LEU A 98 1.22 -4.80 12.20
C LEU A 98 2.11 -5.91 12.77
N GLN A 99 2.68 -6.72 11.86
CA GLN A 99 3.47 -7.90 12.22
C GLN A 99 4.97 -7.63 12.28
N ARG A 100 5.53 -7.02 11.23
CA ARG A 100 6.97 -6.76 11.07
C ARG A 100 7.35 -5.40 11.68
N GLY A 101 8.57 -5.32 12.24
CA GLY A 101 9.24 -4.06 12.52
C GLY A 101 10.19 -3.66 11.38
N ASN A 102 10.27 -2.36 11.11
CA ASN A 102 11.23 -1.76 10.18
C ASN A 102 12.68 -1.80 10.77
N ALA A 103 13.64 -1.15 10.11
CA ALA A 103 15.03 -1.08 10.57
C ALA A 103 15.22 -0.45 11.97
N ALA A 104 14.28 0.38 12.43
CA ALA A 104 14.25 0.98 13.76
C ALA A 104 13.46 0.14 14.80
N ASN A 105 12.97 -1.04 14.39
CA ASN A 105 12.04 -1.91 15.13
C ASN A 105 10.64 -1.30 15.37
N ASP A 106 10.29 -0.23 14.65
CA ASP A 106 8.93 0.28 14.64
C ASP A 106 8.08 -0.59 13.71
N LYS A 107 6.93 -1.04 14.20
CA LYS A 107 5.96 -1.73 13.35
C LYS A 107 5.29 -0.70 12.46
N VAL A 108 5.55 -0.72 11.16
CA VAL A 108 4.88 0.14 10.20
C VAL A 108 4.16 -0.74 9.20
N LEU A 109 2.94 -0.33 8.88
CA LEU A 109 2.07 -1.05 7.98
C LEU A 109 2.51 -0.86 6.52
N ASP A 110 2.42 -1.91 5.70
CA ASP A 110 2.54 -1.81 4.26
C ASP A 110 1.25 -1.29 3.65
N ARG A 111 1.35 -0.44 2.64
CA ARG A 111 0.16 -0.03 1.88
C ARG A 111 -0.29 -1.18 1.00
N GLY A 112 -1.59 -1.26 0.76
CA GLY A 112 -2.20 -2.29 -0.07
C GLY A 112 -2.92 -3.35 0.75
N ALA A 113 -3.07 -4.53 0.15
CA ALA A 113 -3.92 -5.59 0.69
C ALA A 113 -3.13 -6.72 1.40
N TYR A 114 -1.81 -6.73 1.25
CA TYR A 114 -0.90 -7.74 1.78
C TYR A 114 0.21 -7.04 2.56
N GLU A 115 0.60 -7.60 3.70
CA GLU A 115 1.88 -7.25 4.32
C GLU A 115 2.98 -8.10 3.71
N LEU A 116 4.11 -7.46 3.41
CA LEU A 116 5.35 -8.16 3.13
C LEU A 116 5.64 -9.10 4.32
N GLN A 117 6.18 -10.28 4.04
CA GLN A 117 6.55 -11.21 5.11
C GLN A 117 8.04 -11.11 5.34
N GLN A 118 8.48 -11.04 6.62
CA GLN A 118 9.90 -11.22 6.92
C GLN A 118 10.31 -12.60 6.41
N ALA A 119 11.43 -12.66 5.69
CA ALA A 119 12.07 -13.93 5.40
C ALA A 119 12.30 -14.65 6.74
N ARG A 120 11.67 -15.81 6.93
CA ARG A 120 11.88 -16.61 8.13
C ARG A 120 13.36 -16.97 8.17
N GLY A 121 14.11 -16.39 9.09
CA GLY A 121 15.52 -16.68 9.27
C GLY A 121 15.72 -18.18 9.41
N THR A 122 16.56 -18.76 8.56
CA THR A 122 16.97 -20.16 8.72
C THR A 122 18.02 -20.19 9.83
N LEU A 123 17.67 -20.78 10.98
CA LEU A 123 18.64 -21.12 12.02
C LEU A 123 19.53 -22.26 11.51
N ILE A 124 20.73 -21.94 11.04
CA ILE A 124 21.77 -22.95 10.82
C ILE A 124 22.53 -23.08 12.13
N LEU A 125 22.19 -24.10 12.92
CA LEU A 125 22.99 -24.47 14.09
C LEU A 125 24.25 -25.20 13.60
N ILE A 126 25.36 -24.48 13.49
CA ILE A 126 26.67 -25.13 13.31
C ILE A 126 27.11 -25.54 14.71
N ARG A 127 27.23 -26.85 14.93
CA ARG A 127 27.90 -27.44 16.09
C ARG A 127 29.29 -27.89 15.71
#